data_AF-A0ABD0XV23-F1
#
_entry.id   AF-A0ABD0XV23-F1
#
_cell.length_a   1.000
_cell.length_b   1.000
_cell.length_c   1.000
_cell.angle_alpha   90.00
_cell.angle_beta   90.00
_cell.angle_gamma   90.00
#
_symmetry.space_group_name_H-M   'P 1'
#
loop_
_entity.id
_entity.type
_entity.pdbx_description
1 polymer ?
#
loop_
_entity_poly.entity_id
_entity_poly.type
_entity_poly.pdbx_seq_one_letter_code
_entity_poly.pdbx_strand_id
1 'polypeptide(L)'
;LPAFTVPRIRGQTGRPFFQITQEQLIFLLSFNFTIKQITEILGVSRSTVKLRLRQYNLSLRGLYAQLSDEALDNLVLGIVSGNDELGPEAVRAQLVGEGIIVQRRRVRQSLIRTNPEGAALRAMSQRLRRRTYQVAGPNSLWHIDGNHKLIRWRIVIHGGIDGYS
;
A
#
# COMPACT_ATOMS: atom_id res chain seq x y z
N LEU A 1 4.62 -12.84 20.79
CA LEU A 1 3.17 -12.71 21.04
C LEU A 1 2.45 -13.76 20.22
N PRO A 2 1.48 -14.51 20.78
CA PRO A 2 0.67 -15.42 19.99
C PRO A 2 -0.09 -14.63 18.92
N ALA A 3 -0.11 -15.13 17.68
CA ALA A 3 -0.85 -14.51 16.59
C ALA A 3 -2.35 -14.53 16.92
N PHE A 4 -3.04 -13.42 16.70
CA PHE A 4 -4.49 -13.36 16.86
C PHE A 4 -5.15 -14.42 15.97
N THR A 5 -6.05 -15.21 16.55
CA THR A 5 -6.84 -16.20 15.83
C THR A 5 -8.30 -15.97 16.15
N VAL A 6 -9.11 -15.78 15.12
CA VAL A 6 -10.55 -15.55 15.28
C VAL A 6 -11.20 -16.72 16.04
N PRO A 7 -12.03 -16.44 17.06
CA PRO A 7 -12.69 -17.48 17.84
C PRO A 7 -13.63 -18.33 16.98
N ARG A 8 -13.74 -19.60 17.36
CA ARG A 8 -14.71 -20.54 16.77
C ARG A 8 -15.94 -20.62 17.68
N ILE A 9 -17.12 -20.39 17.10
CA ILE A 9 -18.39 -20.59 17.78
C ILE A 9 -18.91 -22.00 17.45
N ARG A 10 -19.37 -22.72 18.48
CA ARG A 10 -20.16 -23.95 18.34
C ARG A 10 -21.64 -23.58 18.30
N GLY A 11 -22.33 -23.98 17.23
CA GLY A 11 -23.80 -23.97 17.19
C GLY A 11 -24.40 -25.18 17.91
N GLN A 12 -25.72 -25.25 18.00
CA GLN A 12 -26.44 -26.39 18.59
C GLN A 12 -26.23 -27.70 17.81
N THR A 13 -26.01 -27.59 16.49
CA THR A 13 -25.69 -28.72 15.60
C THR A 13 -24.65 -28.32 14.55
N GLY A 14 -23.79 -29.25 14.14
CA GLY A 14 -22.85 -29.07 13.03
C GLY A 14 -21.43 -28.64 13.40
N ARG A 15 -20.59 -28.41 12.37
CA ARG A 15 -19.17 -28.06 12.52
C ARG A 15 -19.02 -26.62 13.07
N PRO A 16 -18.10 -26.38 14.04
CA PRO A 16 -17.83 -25.04 14.54
C PRO A 16 -17.41 -24.08 13.42
N PHE A 17 -17.86 -22.82 13.47
CA PHE A 17 -17.54 -21.80 12.47
C PHE A 17 -16.73 -20.64 13.07
N PHE A 18 -15.93 -19.97 12.24
CA PHE A 18 -15.18 -18.79 12.65
C PHE A 18 -16.10 -17.56 12.76
N GLN A 19 -16.03 -16.85 13.87
CA GLN A 19 -16.77 -15.61 14.11
C GLN A 19 -16.08 -14.42 13.44
N ILE A 20 -16.28 -14.27 12.13
CA ILE A 20 -15.78 -13.13 11.36
C ILE A 20 -16.97 -12.22 11.03
N THR A 21 -17.00 -11.01 11.60
CA THR A 21 -18.08 -10.05 11.34
C THR A 21 -17.85 -9.29 10.04
N GLN A 22 -18.90 -8.64 9.54
CA GLN A 22 -18.82 -7.83 8.32
C GLN A 22 -17.94 -6.60 8.55
N GLU A 23 -18.08 -5.95 9.70
CA GLU A 23 -17.36 -4.74 10.11
C GLU A 23 -15.86 -5.02 10.21
N GLN A 24 -15.46 -6.17 10.76
CA GLN A 24 -14.06 -6.59 10.79
C GLN A 24 -13.45 -6.69 9.39
N LEU A 25 -14.18 -7.25 8.42
CA LEU A 25 -13.70 -7.35 7.05
C LEU A 25 -13.69 -6.00 6.34
N ILE A 26 -14.70 -5.15 6.53
CA ILE A 26 -14.71 -3.78 6.01
C ILE A 26 -13.50 -3.01 6.56
N PHE A 27 -13.25 -3.08 7.86
CA PHE A 27 -12.12 -2.46 8.51
C PHE A 27 -10.81 -2.92 7.87
N LEU A 28 -10.55 -4.23 7.79
CA LEU A 28 -9.31 -4.74 7.20
C LEU A 28 -9.15 -4.38 5.72
N LEU A 29 -10.23 -4.36 4.96
CA LEU A 29 -10.19 -3.93 3.56
C LEU A 29 -9.96 -2.42 3.42
N SER A 30 -10.41 -1.58 4.36
CA SER A 30 -10.16 -0.13 4.37
C SER A 30 -8.67 0.21 4.50
N PHE A 31 -7.91 -0.62 5.23
CA PHE A 31 -6.43 -0.55 5.27
C PHE A 31 -5.76 -1.15 4.04
N ASN A 32 -6.54 -1.53 3.01
CA ASN A 32 -6.06 -2.11 1.76
C ASN A 32 -5.23 -3.40 1.97
N PHE A 33 -5.52 -4.16 3.04
CA PHE A 33 -4.88 -5.44 3.26
C PHE A 33 -5.29 -6.44 2.17
N THR A 34 -4.30 -7.14 1.63
CA THR A 34 -4.53 -8.25 0.70
C THR A 34 -5.21 -9.41 1.42
N ILE A 35 -5.88 -10.30 0.67
CA ILE A 35 -6.47 -11.53 1.25
C ILE A 35 -5.41 -12.33 2.03
N LYS A 36 -4.15 -12.34 1.58
CA LYS A 36 -3.05 -13.00 2.30
C LYS A 36 -2.79 -12.36 3.67
N GLN A 37 -2.72 -11.04 3.73
CA GLN A 37 -2.54 -10.34 5.00
C GLN A 37 -3.75 -10.53 5.91
N ILE A 38 -4.97 -10.47 5.37
CA ILE A 38 -6.20 -10.73 6.15
C ILE A 38 -6.18 -12.14 6.74
N THR A 39 -5.70 -13.15 6.02
CA THR A 39 -5.56 -14.50 6.57
C THR A 39 -4.55 -14.60 7.70
N GLU A 40 -3.43 -13.88 7.59
CA GLU A 40 -2.38 -13.84 8.61
C GLU A 40 -2.88 -13.09 9.86
N ILE A 41 -3.58 -11.97 9.68
CA ILE A 41 -4.15 -11.15 10.77
C ILE A 41 -5.24 -11.93 11.52
N LEU A 42 -6.15 -12.59 10.80
CA LEU A 42 -7.28 -13.30 11.40
C LEU A 42 -6.95 -14.73 11.85
N GLY A 43 -5.77 -15.27 11.49
CA GLY A 43 -5.39 -16.64 11.80
C GLY A 43 -6.30 -17.70 11.14
N VAL A 44 -6.80 -17.43 9.92
CA VAL A 44 -7.74 -18.33 9.21
C VAL A 44 -7.28 -18.64 7.78
N SER A 45 -7.86 -19.67 7.17
CA SER A 45 -7.53 -20.04 5.79
C SER A 45 -8.03 -19.00 4.77
N ARG A 46 -7.37 -18.93 3.59
CA ARG A 46 -7.81 -18.10 2.45
C ARG A 46 -9.24 -18.41 2.02
N SER A 47 -9.63 -19.68 2.06
CA SER A 47 -10.97 -20.12 1.71
C SER A 47 -12.01 -19.53 2.66
N THR A 48 -11.72 -19.49 3.96
CA THR A 48 -12.59 -18.87 4.97
C THR A 48 -12.81 -17.38 4.70
N VAL A 49 -11.73 -16.63 4.44
CA VAL A 49 -11.83 -15.20 4.11
C VAL A 49 -12.62 -14.97 2.83
N LYS A 50 -12.31 -15.70 1.75
CA LYS A 50 -13.02 -15.57 0.47
C LYS A 50 -14.51 -15.90 0.60
N LEU A 51 -14.86 -16.94 1.36
CA LEU A 51 -16.23 -17.34 1.59
C LEU A 51 -17.00 -16.25 2.34
N ARG A 52 -16.43 -15.68 3.40
CA ARG A 52 -17.05 -14.58 4.16
C ARG A 52 -17.21 -13.30 3.36
N LEU A 53 -16.19 -12.94 2.57
CA LEU A 53 -16.29 -11.80 1.64
C LEU A 53 -17.46 -11.98 0.66
N ARG A 54 -17.64 -13.18 0.09
CA ARG A 54 -18.79 -13.48 -0.79
C ARG A 54 -20.12 -13.42 -0.04
N GLN A 55 -20.20 -13.98 1.16
CA GLN A 55 -21.44 -13.97 1.97
C GLN A 55 -21.92 -12.56 2.30
N TYR A 56 -21.01 -11.64 2.57
CA TYR A 56 -21.34 -10.23 2.84
C TYR A 56 -21.32 -9.35 1.59
N ASN A 57 -21.17 -9.93 0.39
CA ASN A 57 -20.99 -9.19 -0.87
C ASN A 57 -19.88 -8.12 -0.83
N LEU A 58 -18.83 -8.37 -0.05
CA LEU A 58 -17.69 -7.48 0.10
C LEU A 58 -16.65 -7.75 -0.98
N SER A 59 -16.17 -6.68 -1.60
CA SER A 59 -14.97 -6.71 -2.43
C SER A 59 -14.23 -5.40 -2.29
N LEU A 60 -12.91 -5.41 -2.54
CA LEU A 60 -12.13 -4.18 -2.67
C LEU A 60 -12.74 -3.24 -3.72
N ARG A 61 -13.38 -3.81 -4.75
CA ARG A 61 -14.04 -3.02 -5.80
C ARG A 61 -15.29 -2.31 -5.30
N GLY A 62 -16.06 -2.96 -4.41
CA GLY A 62 -17.26 -2.40 -3.80
C GLY A 62 -16.98 -1.30 -2.78
N LEU A 63 -15.75 -1.22 -2.27
CA LEU A 63 -15.31 -0.14 -1.39
C LEU A 63 -14.87 1.11 -2.14
N TYR A 64 -14.64 1.04 -3.46
CA TYR A 64 -14.29 2.23 -4.22
C TYR A 64 -15.47 3.19 -4.29
N ALA A 65 -15.18 4.46 -3.99
CA ALA A 65 -16.15 5.54 -4.10
C ALA A 65 -16.65 5.66 -5.55
N GLN A 66 -17.97 5.79 -5.71
CA GLN A 66 -18.61 6.04 -7.00
C GLN A 66 -18.50 7.54 -7.34
N LEU A 67 -17.28 7.98 -7.65
CA LEU A 67 -16.98 9.36 -8.03
C LEU A 67 -16.85 9.50 -9.54
N SER A 68 -17.35 10.60 -10.12
CA SER A 68 -16.99 10.99 -11.49
C SER A 68 -15.52 11.41 -11.55
N ASP A 69 -14.96 11.48 -12.77
CA ASP A 69 -13.61 11.99 -12.94
C ASP A 69 -13.54 13.49 -12.59
N GLU A 70 -14.55 14.31 -12.89
CA GLU A 70 -14.55 15.73 -12.47
C GLU A 70 -14.63 15.91 -10.96
N ALA A 71 -15.46 15.12 -10.27
CA ALA A 71 -15.57 15.18 -8.82
C ALA A 71 -14.24 14.81 -8.15
N LEU A 72 -13.55 13.79 -8.68
CA LEU A 72 -12.23 13.42 -8.21
C LEU A 72 -11.20 14.53 -8.47
N ASP A 73 -11.24 15.15 -9.65
CA ASP A 73 -10.32 16.23 -10.02
C ASP A 73 -10.47 17.44 -9.09
N ASN A 74 -11.70 17.82 -8.73
CA ASN A 74 -11.95 18.89 -7.75
C ASN A 74 -11.39 18.57 -6.35
N LEU A 75 -11.55 17.33 -5.88
CA LEU A 75 -10.96 16.89 -4.59
C LEU A 75 -9.43 16.93 -4.64
N VAL A 76 -8.84 16.42 -5.73
CA VAL A 76 -7.38 16.43 -5.92
C VAL A 76 -6.85 17.87 -6.00
N LEU A 77 -7.53 18.78 -6.69
CA LEU A 77 -7.18 20.20 -6.71
C LEU A 77 -7.17 20.80 -5.31
N GLY A 78 -8.19 20.52 -4.49
CA GLY A 78 -8.24 21.00 -3.10
C GLY A 78 -7.13 20.44 -2.20
N ILE A 79 -6.69 19.20 -2.46
CA ILE A 79 -5.56 18.60 -1.72
C ILE A 79 -4.22 19.20 -2.16
N VAL A 80 -4.05 19.43 -3.46
CA VAL A 80 -2.78 19.85 -4.05
C VAL A 80 -2.57 21.37 -3.97
N SER A 81 -3.63 22.17 -3.80
CA SER A 81 -3.60 23.64 -3.81
C SER A 81 -2.69 24.31 -2.76
N GLY A 82 -2.03 23.55 -1.89
CA GLY A 82 -0.99 24.03 -0.97
C GLY A 82 0.36 23.32 -1.05
N ASN A 83 0.52 22.29 -1.90
CA ASN A 83 1.77 21.54 -2.04
C ASN A 83 1.83 20.75 -3.37
N ASP A 84 2.43 21.36 -4.40
CA ASP A 84 2.62 20.76 -5.72
C ASP A 84 3.58 19.56 -5.75
N GLU A 85 4.35 19.34 -4.68
CA GLU A 85 5.24 18.19 -4.55
C GLU A 85 4.49 16.90 -4.18
N LEU A 86 3.22 17.00 -3.79
CA LEU A 86 2.42 15.83 -3.41
C LEU A 86 2.29 14.85 -4.56
N GLY A 87 2.91 13.68 -4.38
CA GLY A 87 2.81 12.56 -5.30
C GLY A 87 1.47 11.82 -5.20
N PRO A 88 1.17 10.96 -6.18
CA PRO A 88 -0.10 10.23 -6.26
C PRO A 88 -0.41 9.32 -5.07
N GLU A 89 0.61 8.79 -4.36
CA GLU A 89 0.35 8.01 -3.15
C GLU A 89 0.01 8.86 -1.94
N ALA A 90 0.57 10.07 -1.84
CA ALA A 90 0.25 10.98 -0.75
C ALA A 90 -1.20 11.48 -0.88
N VAL A 91 -1.58 11.92 -2.08
CA VAL A 91 -2.97 12.31 -2.39
C VAL A 91 -3.93 11.15 -2.12
N ARG A 92 -3.59 9.93 -2.57
CA ARG A 92 -4.43 8.74 -2.31
C ARG A 92 -4.54 8.43 -0.82
N ALA A 93 -3.46 8.58 -0.05
CA ALA A 93 -3.48 8.34 1.39
C ALA A 93 -4.38 9.35 2.12
N GLN A 94 -4.34 10.63 1.72
CA GLN A 94 -5.20 11.66 2.27
C GLN A 94 -6.68 11.40 1.98
N LEU A 95 -7.02 11.06 0.73
CA LEU A 95 -8.38 10.65 0.36
C LEU A 95 -8.87 9.46 1.20
N VAL A 96 -8.01 8.47 1.47
CA VAL A 96 -8.35 7.34 2.35
C VAL A 96 -8.58 7.80 3.78
N GLY A 97 -7.80 8.77 4.28
CA GLY A 97 -8.02 9.40 5.59
C GLY A 97 -9.37 10.11 5.70
N GLU A 98 -9.88 10.64 4.59
CA GLU A 98 -11.23 11.23 4.46
C GLU A 98 -12.33 10.19 4.20
N GLY A 99 -12.00 8.89 4.19
CA GLY A 99 -12.95 7.79 3.93
C GLY A 99 -13.25 7.56 2.45
N ILE A 100 -12.53 8.24 1.54
CA ILE A 100 -12.72 8.16 0.09
C ILE A 100 -11.70 7.20 -0.51
N ILE A 101 -12.12 5.97 -0.80
CA ILE A 101 -11.24 4.97 -1.40
C ILE A 101 -11.34 5.06 -2.92
N VAL A 102 -10.23 5.41 -3.59
CA VAL A 102 -10.16 5.55 -5.05
C VAL A 102 -9.07 4.64 -5.63
N GLN A 103 -9.26 4.15 -6.86
CA GLN A 103 -8.24 3.35 -7.53
C GLN A 103 -6.98 4.19 -7.76
N ARG A 104 -5.80 3.61 -7.47
CA ARG A 104 -4.49 4.24 -7.72
C ARG A 104 -4.34 4.80 -9.13
N ARG A 105 -4.86 4.09 -10.13
CA ARG A 105 -4.86 4.55 -11.53
C ARG A 105 -5.65 5.85 -11.71
N ARG A 106 -6.82 5.98 -11.10
CA ARG A 106 -7.67 7.19 -11.22
C ARG A 106 -7.04 8.39 -10.53
N VAL A 107 -6.49 8.22 -9.32
CA VAL A 107 -5.76 9.31 -8.64
C VAL A 107 -4.57 9.80 -9.46
N ARG A 108 -3.81 8.88 -10.07
CA ARG A 108 -2.71 9.25 -10.99
C ARG A 108 -3.21 10.04 -12.20
N GLN A 109 -4.28 9.60 -12.84
CA GLN A 109 -4.84 10.29 -14.01
C GLN A 109 -5.40 11.67 -13.63
N SER A 110 -6.07 11.75 -12.49
CA SER A 110 -6.57 13.01 -11.94
C SER A 110 -5.44 14.01 -11.69
N LEU A 111 -4.35 13.60 -11.06
CA LEU A 111 -3.15 14.43 -10.86
C LEU A 111 -2.52 14.92 -12.17
N ILE A 112 -2.53 14.11 -13.23
CA ILE A 112 -2.01 14.51 -14.54
C ILE A 112 -2.93 15.57 -15.18
N ARG A 113 -4.25 15.42 -15.06
CA ARG A 113 -5.23 16.37 -15.60
C ARG A 113 -5.24 17.69 -14.85
N THR A 114 -5.12 17.64 -13.53
CA THR A 114 -5.24 18.80 -12.63
C THR A 114 -3.93 19.56 -12.47
N ASN A 115 -2.79 18.85 -12.49
CA ASN A 115 -1.46 19.45 -12.34
C ASN A 115 -0.45 18.80 -13.31
N PRO A 116 -0.56 19.08 -14.62
CA PRO A 116 0.34 18.53 -15.63
C PRO A 116 1.79 18.98 -15.42
N GLU A 117 2.01 20.22 -14.96
CA GLU A 117 3.34 20.76 -14.68
C GLU A 117 4.01 20.04 -13.51
N GLY A 118 3.33 19.87 -12.38
CA GLY A 118 3.80 19.11 -11.24
C GLY A 118 4.01 17.63 -11.59
N ALA A 119 3.18 17.06 -12.46
CA ALA A 119 3.39 15.70 -12.98
C ALA A 119 4.67 15.59 -13.83
N ALA A 120 4.92 16.55 -14.71
CA ALA A 120 6.13 16.64 -15.51
C ALA A 120 7.37 16.87 -14.63
N LEU A 121 7.30 17.83 -13.69
CA LEU A 121 8.36 18.12 -12.73
C LEU A 121 8.72 16.87 -11.93
N ARG A 122 7.74 16.12 -11.41
CA ARG A 122 8.01 14.85 -10.72
C ARG A 122 8.66 13.84 -11.64
N ALA A 123 8.18 13.67 -12.88
CA ALA A 123 8.79 12.76 -13.84
C ALA A 123 10.26 13.12 -14.14
N MET A 124 10.58 14.41 -14.20
CA MET A 124 11.94 14.92 -14.46
C MET A 124 12.83 14.88 -13.20
N SER A 125 12.29 15.23 -12.04
CA SER A 125 12.99 15.28 -10.74
C SER A 125 13.22 13.91 -10.11
N GLN A 126 12.43 12.89 -10.48
CA GLN A 126 12.65 11.50 -10.08
C GLN A 126 13.93 10.90 -10.68
N ARG A 127 14.64 11.60 -11.58
CA ARG A 127 15.98 11.22 -11.97
C ARG A 127 16.91 11.47 -10.79
N LEU A 128 17.22 10.40 -10.05
CA LEU A 128 18.19 10.42 -8.96
C LEU A 128 19.48 11.11 -9.46
N ARG A 129 19.72 12.36 -9.03
CA ARG A 129 21.01 13.02 -9.30
C ARG A 129 22.03 12.27 -8.47
N ARG A 130 22.81 11.41 -9.13
CA ARG A 130 23.99 10.79 -8.50
C ARG A 130 24.88 11.92 -8.02
N ARG A 131 25.08 12.00 -6.70
CA ARG A 131 26.00 12.95 -6.10
C ARG A 131 27.41 12.45 -6.40
N THR A 132 28.24 13.31 -6.98
CA THR A 132 29.68 13.07 -7.02
C THR A 132 30.22 13.40 -5.64
N TYR A 133 30.91 12.47 -5.02
CA TYR A 133 31.64 12.69 -3.77
C TYR A 133 33.09 12.25 -3.98
N GLN A 134 34.00 12.85 -3.20
CA GLN A 134 35.41 12.49 -3.15
C GLN A 134 35.75 12.11 -1.71
N VAL A 135 36.64 11.14 -1.55
CA VAL A 135 37.12 10.69 -0.24
C VAL A 135 38.64 10.81 -0.18
N ALA A 136 39.19 10.93 1.03
CA ALA A 136 40.61 11.25 1.23
C ALA A 136 41.59 10.20 0.67
N GLY A 137 41.14 8.97 0.48
CA GLY A 137 41.92 7.87 -0.08
C GLY A 137 41.20 6.52 0.06
N PRO A 138 41.85 5.40 -0.35
CA PRO A 138 41.34 4.06 -0.10
C PRO A 138 41.03 3.84 1.38
N ASN A 139 40.03 3.03 1.69
CA ASN A 139 39.54 2.75 3.05
C ASN A 139 38.99 3.95 3.84
N SER A 140 38.78 5.11 3.21
CA SER A 140 38.21 6.28 3.88
C SER A 140 36.68 6.23 4.00
N LEU A 141 36.00 5.46 3.13
CA LEU A 141 34.55 5.29 3.12
C LEU A 141 34.20 3.94 2.51
N TRP A 142 33.25 3.22 3.10
CA TRP A 142 32.75 1.94 2.56
C TRP A 142 31.24 2.03 2.30
N HIS A 143 30.81 1.62 1.11
CA HIS A 143 29.40 1.47 0.78
C HIS A 143 28.98 0.03 1.06
N ILE A 144 27.96 -0.14 1.89
CA ILE A 144 27.39 -1.45 2.19
C ILE A 144 25.93 -1.45 1.76
N ASP A 145 25.55 -2.43 0.94
CA ASP A 145 24.17 -2.57 0.46
C ASP A 145 23.67 -4.02 0.60
N GLY A 146 22.37 -4.16 0.81
CA GLY A 146 21.67 -5.43 0.99
C GLY A 146 20.86 -5.83 -0.23
N ASN A 147 21.16 -6.98 -0.82
CA ASN A 147 20.35 -7.58 -1.88
C ASN A 147 19.34 -8.57 -1.30
N HIS A 148 18.06 -8.17 -1.34
CA HIS A 148 16.93 -8.93 -0.77
C HIS A 148 16.16 -9.75 -1.82
N LYS A 149 16.66 -9.88 -3.06
CA LYS A 149 15.95 -10.60 -4.14
C LYS A 149 15.65 -12.07 -3.79
N LEU A 150 16.47 -12.67 -2.91
CA LEU A 150 16.33 -14.06 -2.46
C LEU A 150 15.62 -14.22 -1.10
N ILE A 151 14.98 -13.16 -0.58
CA ILE A 151 14.35 -13.19 0.75
C ILE A 151 13.26 -14.28 0.91
N ARG A 152 12.64 -14.71 -0.19
CA ARG A 152 11.66 -15.83 -0.18
C ARG A 152 12.28 -17.14 0.30
N TRP A 153 13.56 -17.37 0.03
CA TRP A 153 14.34 -18.52 0.52
C TRP A 153 15.09 -18.22 1.82
N ARG A 154 14.80 -17.07 2.46
CA ARG A 154 15.47 -16.59 3.68
C ARG A 154 16.96 -16.31 3.50
N ILE A 155 17.38 -15.99 2.28
CA ILE A 155 18.76 -15.60 1.96
C ILE A 155 18.78 -14.08 1.71
N VAL A 156 19.71 -13.40 2.37
CA VAL A 156 20.02 -11.98 2.17
C VAL A 156 21.53 -11.86 1.96
N ILE A 157 21.92 -11.18 0.88
CA ILE A 157 23.33 -10.98 0.54
C ILE A 157 23.68 -9.53 0.87
N HIS A 158 24.75 -9.32 1.65
CA HIS A 158 25.29 -7.98 1.90
C HIS A 158 26.60 -7.86 1.13
N GLY A 159 26.73 -6.80 0.34
CA GLY A 159 27.96 -6.47 -0.39
C GLY A 159 28.56 -5.18 0.16
N GLY A 160 29.88 -5.15 0.30
CA GLY A 160 30.65 -3.96 0.67
C GLY A 160 31.63 -3.59 -0.44
N ILE A 161 31.71 -2.31 -0.81
CA ILE A 161 32.70 -1.79 -1.75
C ILE A 161 33.36 -0.53 -1.18
N ASP A 162 34.67 -0.41 -1.34
CA ASP A 162 35.41 0.81 -1.01
C ASP A 162 34.91 1.97 -1.89
N GLY A 163 34.66 3.11 -1.27
CA GLY A 163 34.09 4.30 -1.90
C GLY A 163 35.12 5.19 -2.60
N TYR A 164 36.39 4.79 -2.63
CA TYR A 164 37.42 5.46 -3.40
C TYR A 164 37.28 5.07 -4.88
N SER A 165 37.19 6.07 -5.77
CA SER A 165 37.02 5.90 -7.21
C SER A 165 37.73 7.02 -7.96
#